data_AF-V4PTI0-F1
#
_entry.id   AF-V4PTI0-F1
#
_cell.length_a   1.000
_cell.length_b   1.000
_cell.length_c   1.000
_cell.angle_alpha   90.00
_cell.angle_beta   90.00
_cell.angle_gamma   90.00
#
_symmetry.space_group_name_H-M   'P 1'
#
loop_
_entity.id
_entity.type
_entity.pdbx_description
1 polymer ?
#
loop_
_entity_poly.entity_id
_entity_poly.type
_entity_poly.pdbx_seq_one_letter_code
_entity_poly.pdbx_strand_id
1 'polypeptide(L)'
;MSSPTQIGSSSKIGSYFHVHLLSDSTGETLNALAKAAAARFEGILPIEHIYVLIRSEKQLERALVEIESFPGIVLHTMVDTELRDALEARCRELDIPAIGVLDPLVVAFSRHLGAAVSKRVGAQHQLDNEYFERIEALNYAIAHDDGAAADRVKNADVVLVGVSRTSKTPTCIYLAHRGIKAANIPLVPGRDPPDELDDMNIPLVVGLIASPERLISIRKNRLLTLNDDRPSSYTDQEAVRQEIIRARRLFEKKGWPVIDVTRRSIEETSATIISLLNEKRTGRLGGI
;
A
#
# COMPACT_ATOMS: atom_id res chain seq x y z
N MET A 1 -49.69 -14.55 34.60
CA MET A 1 -48.44 -14.74 35.37
C MET A 1 -47.50 -15.52 34.48
N SER A 2 -46.61 -14.79 33.82
CA SER A 2 -45.72 -15.30 32.78
C SER A 2 -44.37 -15.61 33.40
N SER A 3 -43.99 -16.88 33.44
CA SER A 3 -42.66 -17.32 33.87
C SER A 3 -41.65 -17.06 32.76
N PRO A 4 -40.50 -16.41 33.03
CA PRO A 4 -39.48 -16.23 32.01
C PRO A 4 -38.63 -17.50 31.89
N THR A 5 -38.52 -17.97 30.66
CA THR A 5 -37.61 -19.00 30.17
C THR A 5 -36.16 -18.60 30.49
N GLN A 6 -35.47 -19.39 31.31
CA GLN A 6 -34.01 -19.28 31.43
C GLN A 6 -33.37 -19.75 30.13
N ILE A 7 -32.85 -18.82 29.35
CA ILE A 7 -31.94 -19.10 28.24
C ILE A 7 -30.56 -19.32 28.89
N GLY A 8 -30.15 -20.59 28.99
CA GLY A 8 -28.79 -20.94 29.36
C GLY A 8 -27.83 -20.45 28.28
N SER A 9 -27.11 -19.36 28.55
CA SER A 9 -25.96 -18.96 27.74
C SER A 9 -24.80 -19.91 28.03
N SER A 10 -24.64 -20.97 27.24
CA SER A 10 -23.40 -21.73 27.23
C SER A 10 -22.28 -20.80 26.75
N SER A 11 -21.38 -20.38 27.65
CA SER A 11 -20.14 -19.75 27.22
C SER A 11 -19.37 -20.78 26.41
N LYS A 12 -19.19 -20.53 25.10
CA LYS A 12 -18.27 -21.33 24.29
C LYS A 12 -16.86 -21.08 24.85
N ILE A 13 -16.34 -22.02 25.62
CA ILE A 13 -14.94 -22.04 26.05
C ILE A 13 -14.11 -22.22 24.78
N GLY A 14 -13.41 -21.18 24.36
CA GLY A 14 -12.48 -21.28 23.23
C GLY A 14 -11.34 -22.25 23.57
N SER A 15 -11.02 -23.16 22.65
CA SER A 15 -9.82 -23.99 22.77
C SER A 15 -8.62 -23.21 22.25
N TYR A 16 -7.47 -23.31 22.92
CA TYR A 16 -6.25 -22.60 22.52
C TYR A 16 -5.19 -23.59 22.08
N PHE A 17 -4.35 -23.19 21.12
CA PHE A 17 -3.16 -23.95 20.72
C PHE A 17 -2.00 -23.01 20.43
N HIS A 18 -0.78 -23.46 20.67
CA HIS A 18 0.42 -22.69 20.38
C HIS A 18 0.80 -22.84 18.90
N VAL A 19 1.16 -21.72 18.27
CA VAL A 19 1.75 -21.68 16.93
C VAL A 19 2.98 -20.79 16.95
N HIS A 20 4.10 -21.31 16.44
CA HIS A 20 5.38 -20.60 16.39
C HIS A 20 5.68 -20.24 14.95
N LEU A 21 5.95 -18.96 14.69
CA LEU A 21 6.22 -18.41 13.36
C LEU A 21 7.70 -18.02 13.29
N LEU A 22 8.50 -18.76 12.52
CA LEU A 22 9.96 -18.56 12.42
C LEU A 22 10.39 -18.07 11.04
N SER A 23 11.06 -16.92 10.99
CA SER A 23 11.52 -16.30 9.74
C SER A 23 12.95 -15.75 9.86
N ASP A 24 13.72 -15.89 8.79
CA ASP A 24 15.02 -15.22 8.59
C ASP A 24 14.87 -13.74 8.15
N SER A 25 13.63 -13.32 7.88
CA SER A 25 13.22 -11.95 7.49
C SER A 25 12.12 -11.39 8.42
N THR A 26 11.15 -10.63 7.90
CA THR A 26 10.13 -9.89 8.67
C THR A 26 8.99 -10.74 9.22
N GLY A 27 8.80 -11.98 8.75
CA GLY A 27 7.72 -12.87 9.19
C GLY A 27 6.30 -12.50 8.74
N GLU A 28 6.12 -11.43 7.95
CA GLU A 28 4.79 -10.98 7.50
C GLU A 28 4.03 -12.05 6.71
N THR A 29 4.73 -12.80 5.86
CA THR A 29 4.16 -13.90 5.08
C THR A 29 3.59 -15.00 5.98
N LEU A 30 4.32 -15.36 7.04
CA LEU A 30 3.86 -16.36 8.02
C LEU A 30 2.64 -15.87 8.78
N ASN A 31 2.65 -14.61 9.21
CA ASN A 31 1.55 -14.01 9.95
C ASN A 31 0.25 -14.00 9.12
N ALA A 32 0.34 -13.58 7.85
CA ALA A 32 -0.80 -13.60 6.94
C ALA A 32 -1.34 -15.01 6.70
N LEU A 33 -0.46 -15.99 6.47
CA LEU A 33 -0.85 -17.39 6.24
C LEU A 33 -1.44 -18.05 7.49
N ALA A 34 -0.82 -17.85 8.66
CA ALA A 34 -1.28 -18.40 9.93
C ALA A 34 -2.69 -17.88 10.27
N LYS A 35 -2.92 -16.57 10.12
CA LYS A 35 -4.25 -15.96 10.32
C LYS A 35 -5.30 -16.51 9.35
N ALA A 36 -4.95 -16.61 8.07
CA ALA A 36 -5.85 -17.16 7.06
C ALA A 36 -6.20 -18.63 7.34
N ALA A 37 -5.24 -19.43 7.80
CA ALA A 37 -5.45 -20.83 8.17
C ALA A 37 -6.29 -20.96 9.45
N ALA A 38 -5.96 -20.21 10.50
CA ALA A 38 -6.65 -20.25 11.79
C ALA A 38 -8.12 -19.80 11.67
N ALA A 39 -8.42 -18.82 10.82
CA ALA A 39 -9.77 -18.34 10.57
C ALA A 39 -10.73 -19.42 10.04
N ARG A 40 -10.22 -20.57 9.59
CA ARG A 40 -11.03 -21.72 9.13
C ARG A 40 -11.55 -22.60 10.27
N PHE A 41 -11.12 -22.37 11.50
CA PHE A 41 -11.49 -23.17 12.67
C PHE A 41 -12.31 -22.35 13.67
N GLU A 42 -13.60 -22.63 13.77
CA GLU A 42 -14.48 -21.94 14.72
C GLU A 42 -14.21 -22.36 16.17
N GLY A 43 -14.09 -21.37 17.07
CA GLY A 43 -13.92 -21.63 18.50
C GLY A 43 -12.53 -22.12 18.93
N ILE A 44 -11.56 -22.12 18.00
CA ILE A 44 -10.15 -22.42 18.28
C ILE A 44 -9.32 -21.16 18.04
N LEU A 45 -8.55 -20.73 19.04
CA LEU A 45 -7.76 -19.49 18.99
C LEU A 45 -6.25 -19.82 19.06
N PRO A 46 -5.44 -19.36 18.10
CA PRO A 46 -3.99 -19.53 18.17
C PRO A 46 -3.38 -18.60 19.22
N ILE A 47 -2.42 -19.11 19.97
CA ILE A 47 -1.45 -18.34 20.75
C ILE A 47 -0.20 -18.22 19.87
N GLU A 48 -0.02 -17.05 19.25
CA GLU A 48 1.07 -16.80 18.30
C GLU A 48 2.36 -16.44 19.02
N HIS A 49 3.45 -17.14 18.67
CA HIS A 49 4.82 -16.84 19.07
C HIS A 49 5.61 -16.48 17.81
N ILE A 50 6.16 -15.27 17.75
CA ILE A 50 6.75 -14.74 16.52
C ILE A 50 8.25 -14.52 16.70
N TYR A 51 9.04 -15.17 15.85
CA TYR A 51 10.50 -15.09 15.82
C TYR A 51 10.96 -14.65 14.44
N VAL A 52 11.44 -13.42 14.35
CA VAL A 52 11.87 -12.78 13.10
C VAL A 52 13.37 -12.54 13.10
N LEU A 53 13.94 -12.38 11.91
CA LEU A 53 15.37 -12.11 11.72
C LEU A 53 16.29 -13.18 12.34
N ILE A 54 15.86 -14.45 12.33
CA ILE A 54 16.71 -15.57 12.74
C ILE A 54 17.76 -15.80 11.65
N ARG A 55 18.98 -15.33 11.90
CA ARG A 55 20.10 -15.37 10.95
C ARG A 55 21.36 -16.01 11.55
N SER A 56 21.25 -16.58 12.74
CA SER A 56 22.33 -17.24 13.44
C SER A 56 21.81 -18.36 14.33
N GLU A 57 22.65 -19.36 14.56
CA GLU A 57 22.35 -20.51 15.42
C GLU A 57 21.92 -20.06 16.83
N LYS A 58 22.62 -19.09 17.42
CA LYS A 58 22.28 -18.53 18.73
C LYS A 58 20.88 -17.91 18.79
N GLN A 59 20.40 -17.30 17.71
CA GLN A 59 19.02 -16.77 17.64
C GLN A 59 18.02 -17.92 17.54
N LEU A 60 18.34 -18.94 16.75
CA LEU A 60 17.51 -20.14 16.61
C LEU A 60 17.40 -20.90 17.94
N GLU A 61 18.50 -21.10 18.66
CA GLU A 61 18.52 -21.75 19.98
C GLU A 61 17.57 -21.06 20.97
N ARG A 62 17.53 -19.73 20.99
CA ARG A 62 16.60 -18.99 21.86
C ARG A 62 15.14 -19.27 21.51
N ALA A 63 14.82 -19.31 20.22
CA ALA A 63 13.48 -19.65 19.76
C ALA A 63 13.11 -21.09 20.13
N LEU A 64 14.05 -22.03 19.99
CA LEU A 64 13.85 -23.45 20.33
C LEU A 64 13.57 -23.66 21.83
N VAL A 65 14.24 -22.92 22.72
CA VAL A 65 13.95 -22.97 24.17
C VAL A 65 12.51 -22.59 24.47
N GLU A 66 11.97 -21.58 23.78
CA GLU A 66 10.57 -21.18 23.95
C GLU A 66 9.60 -22.18 23.32
N ILE A 67 9.92 -22.74 22.16
CA ILE A 67 9.13 -23.80 21.51
C ILE A 67 9.02 -25.02 22.41
N GLU A 68 10.11 -25.42 23.07
CA GLU A 68 10.11 -26.54 24.02
C GLU A 68 9.28 -26.23 25.27
N SER A 69 9.33 -24.98 25.74
CA SER A 69 8.56 -24.53 26.91
C SER A 69 7.06 -24.46 26.64
N PHE A 70 6.68 -24.21 25.39
CA PHE A 70 5.28 -24.07 24.96
C PHE A 70 5.00 -24.86 23.67
N PRO A 71 4.95 -26.20 23.72
CA PRO A 71 4.85 -27.02 22.51
C PRO A 71 3.66 -26.66 21.62
N GLY A 72 3.92 -26.47 20.32
CA GLY A 72 2.95 -26.01 19.34
C GLY A 72 3.43 -26.15 17.91
N ILE A 73 2.54 -25.97 16.94
CA ILE A 73 2.88 -26.12 15.51
C ILE A 73 3.92 -25.06 15.13
N VAL A 74 5.01 -25.48 14.49
CA VAL A 74 6.04 -24.59 13.96
C VAL A 74 5.80 -24.35 12.47
N LEU A 75 5.58 -23.09 12.10
CA LEU A 75 5.51 -22.63 10.72
C LEU A 75 6.76 -21.80 10.43
N HIS A 76 7.44 -22.05 9.31
CA HIS A 76 8.66 -21.31 8.98
C HIS A 76 8.80 -20.95 7.51
N THR A 77 9.59 -19.91 7.27
CA THR A 77 10.07 -19.49 5.93
C THR A 77 11.58 -19.49 5.82
N MET A 78 12.28 -20.24 6.69
CA MET A 78 13.75 -20.33 6.70
C MET A 78 14.29 -20.75 5.33
N VAL A 79 15.12 -19.91 4.73
CA VAL A 79 15.81 -20.19 3.45
C VAL A 79 17.19 -20.78 3.69
N ASP A 80 17.86 -20.34 4.76
CA ASP A 80 19.17 -20.88 5.15
C ASP A 80 19.05 -22.37 5.49
N THR A 81 19.78 -23.21 4.75
CA THR A 81 19.66 -24.66 4.89
C THR A 81 20.19 -25.16 6.23
N GLU A 82 21.25 -24.56 6.77
CA GLU A 82 21.86 -25.02 8.03
C GLU A 82 20.91 -24.71 9.20
N LEU A 83 20.39 -23.49 9.28
CA LEU A 83 19.43 -23.10 10.32
C LEU A 83 18.10 -23.84 10.17
N ARG A 84 17.65 -24.07 8.93
CA ARG A 84 16.44 -24.85 8.66
C ARG A 84 16.59 -26.30 9.12
N ASP A 85 17.68 -26.96 8.74
CA ASP A 85 17.92 -28.36 9.10
C ASP A 85 18.03 -28.52 10.62
N ALA A 86 18.70 -27.57 11.30
CA ALA A 86 18.77 -27.53 12.76
C ALA A 86 17.38 -27.36 13.40
N LEU A 87 16.55 -26.45 12.89
CA LEU A 87 15.17 -26.26 13.36
C LEU A 87 14.34 -27.53 13.19
N GLU A 88 14.32 -28.09 11.97
CA GLU A 88 13.51 -29.27 11.65
C GLU A 88 13.98 -30.51 12.42
N ALA A 89 15.30 -30.67 12.63
CA ALA A 89 15.85 -31.75 13.45
C ALA A 89 15.39 -31.64 14.90
N ARG A 90 15.48 -30.46 15.51
CA ARG A 90 15.04 -30.24 16.90
C ARG A 90 13.54 -30.38 17.06
N CYS A 91 12.74 -29.87 16.13
CA CYS A 91 11.30 -30.10 16.15
C CYS A 91 10.96 -31.59 16.04
N ARG A 92 11.69 -32.36 15.22
CA ARG A 92 11.52 -33.81 15.11
C ARG A 92 11.87 -34.55 16.40
N GLU A 93 12.92 -34.13 17.10
CA GLU A 93 13.30 -34.68 18.42
C GLU A 93 12.22 -34.44 19.48
N LEU A 94 11.53 -33.31 19.41
CA LEU A 94 10.45 -32.91 20.33
C LEU A 94 9.06 -33.41 19.91
N ASP A 95 8.94 -34.16 18.80
CA ASP A 95 7.66 -34.56 18.18
C ASP A 95 6.74 -33.38 17.87
N ILE A 96 7.34 -32.25 17.47
CA ILE A 96 6.64 -31.01 17.10
C ILE A 96 6.56 -30.91 15.57
N PRO A 97 5.36 -30.70 14.98
CA PRO A 97 5.22 -30.45 13.55
C PRO A 97 5.93 -29.17 13.13
N ALA A 98 6.89 -29.28 12.21
CA ALA A 98 7.55 -28.15 11.54
C ALA A 98 7.18 -28.11 10.05
N ILE A 99 6.68 -26.97 9.58
CA ILE A 99 6.14 -26.81 8.23
C ILE A 99 6.78 -25.60 7.54
N GLY A 100 7.54 -25.86 6.47
CA GLY A 100 8.01 -24.86 5.52
C GLY A 100 6.86 -24.37 4.64
N VAL A 101 6.25 -23.24 4.99
CA VAL A 101 4.94 -22.83 4.41
C VAL A 101 5.00 -22.50 2.91
N LEU A 102 6.18 -22.15 2.39
CA LEU A 102 6.38 -21.80 0.99
C LEU A 102 6.88 -22.98 0.14
N ASP A 103 7.29 -24.09 0.75
CA ASP A 103 7.90 -25.21 0.01
C ASP A 103 7.01 -25.75 -1.12
N PRO A 104 5.68 -25.93 -0.94
CA PRO A 104 4.84 -26.42 -2.03
C PRO A 104 4.81 -25.48 -3.23
N LEU A 105 4.81 -24.17 -2.99
CA LEU A 105 4.82 -23.15 -4.05
C LEU A 105 6.17 -23.10 -4.75
N VAL A 106 7.26 -23.15 -3.98
CA VAL A 106 8.63 -23.16 -4.51
C VAL A 106 8.85 -24.39 -5.39
N VAL A 107 8.38 -25.57 -4.98
CA VAL A 107 8.45 -26.80 -5.78
C VAL A 107 7.62 -26.68 -7.05
N ALA A 108 6.39 -26.15 -6.96
CA ALA A 108 5.53 -25.95 -8.13
C ALA A 108 6.17 -24.99 -9.15
N PHE A 109 6.76 -23.89 -8.68
CA PHE A 109 7.43 -22.90 -9.53
C PHE A 109 8.70 -23.48 -10.15
N SER A 110 9.54 -24.16 -9.38
CA SER A 110 10.76 -24.79 -9.92
C SER A 110 10.44 -25.78 -11.03
N ARG A 111 9.40 -26.61 -10.84
CA ARG A 111 8.93 -27.55 -11.88
C ARG A 111 8.39 -26.84 -13.11
N HIS A 112 7.59 -25.80 -12.93
CA HIS A 112 6.98 -25.08 -14.05
C HIS A 112 8.01 -24.27 -14.85
N LEU A 113 8.98 -23.65 -14.17
CA LEU A 113 9.96 -22.74 -14.77
C LEU A 113 11.23 -23.44 -15.24
N GLY A 114 11.44 -24.71 -14.87
CA GLY A 114 12.68 -25.44 -15.18
C GLY A 114 13.93 -24.84 -14.53
N ALA A 115 13.76 -24.01 -13.50
CA ALA A 115 14.82 -23.25 -12.85
C ALA A 115 15.11 -23.81 -11.44
N ALA A 116 16.39 -23.82 -11.08
CA ALA A 116 16.82 -24.17 -9.72
C ALA A 116 16.40 -23.11 -8.72
N VAL A 117 16.01 -23.55 -7.51
CA VAL A 117 15.65 -22.66 -6.41
C VAL A 117 16.91 -21.96 -5.89
N SER A 118 16.87 -20.63 -5.80
CA SER A 118 17.95 -19.84 -5.20
C SER A 118 18.02 -20.12 -3.69
N LYS A 119 19.21 -20.46 -3.19
CA LYS A 119 19.49 -20.64 -1.76
C LYS A 119 19.93 -19.37 -1.04
N ARG A 120 19.87 -18.20 -1.70
CA ARG A 120 20.29 -16.95 -1.07
C ARG A 120 19.25 -16.53 -0.02
N VAL A 121 19.66 -16.55 1.25
CA VAL A 121 19.01 -15.79 2.31
C VAL A 121 18.94 -14.33 1.84
N GLY A 122 17.73 -13.76 1.85
CA GLY A 122 17.53 -12.44 1.25
C GLY A 122 17.49 -12.44 -0.29
N ALA A 123 17.07 -13.52 -0.98
CA ALA A 123 16.58 -13.38 -2.37
C ALA A 123 15.39 -12.39 -2.48
N GLN A 124 14.81 -12.03 -1.32
CA GLN A 124 14.01 -10.83 -1.10
C GLN A 124 14.73 -9.51 -1.43
N HIS A 125 16.04 -9.45 -1.68
CA HIS A 125 16.74 -8.22 -2.07
C HIS A 125 16.38 -7.74 -3.49
N GLN A 126 15.61 -8.49 -4.29
CA GLN A 126 14.90 -7.91 -5.44
C GLN A 126 13.60 -7.19 -5.03
N LEU A 127 13.00 -7.55 -3.88
CA LEU A 127 12.01 -6.70 -3.19
C LEU A 127 12.65 -5.43 -2.65
N ASP A 128 13.97 -5.41 -2.37
CA ASP A 128 14.64 -4.17 -1.94
C ASP A 128 14.57 -3.10 -3.02
N ASN A 129 14.74 -3.43 -4.31
CA ASN A 129 14.62 -2.40 -5.36
C ASN A 129 13.21 -1.83 -5.40
N GLU A 130 12.17 -2.66 -5.42
CA GLU A 130 10.79 -2.17 -5.45
C GLU A 130 10.42 -1.43 -4.14
N TYR A 131 10.93 -1.89 -3.01
CA TYR A 131 10.79 -1.22 -1.71
C TYR A 131 11.50 0.14 -1.70
N PHE A 132 12.76 0.21 -2.14
CA PHE A 132 13.52 1.46 -2.23
C PHE A 132 12.90 2.41 -3.26
N GLU A 133 12.42 1.91 -4.40
CA GLU A 133 11.66 2.69 -5.39
C GLU A 133 10.37 3.28 -4.78
N ARG A 134 9.63 2.49 -3.97
CA ARG A 134 8.45 2.99 -3.23
C ARG A 134 8.83 4.02 -2.16
N ILE A 135 9.92 3.81 -1.42
CA ILE A 135 10.41 4.77 -0.43
C ILE A 135 10.86 6.07 -1.12
N GLU A 136 11.58 5.97 -2.23
CA GLU A 136 11.93 7.13 -3.06
C GLU A 136 10.68 7.85 -3.57
N ALA A 137 9.69 7.11 -4.09
CA ALA A 137 8.44 7.69 -4.57
C ALA A 137 7.65 8.37 -3.45
N LEU A 138 7.63 7.81 -2.24
CA LEU A 138 6.99 8.40 -1.07
C LEU A 138 7.71 9.67 -0.63
N ASN A 139 9.03 9.62 -0.49
CA ASN A 139 9.86 10.79 -0.17
C ASN A 139 9.66 11.90 -1.22
N TYR A 140 9.58 11.52 -2.49
CA TYR A 140 9.28 12.44 -3.59
C TYR A 140 7.90 13.08 -3.42
N ALA A 141 6.84 12.27 -3.25
CA ALA A 141 5.47 12.79 -3.12
C ALA A 141 5.31 13.72 -1.91
N ILE A 142 5.92 13.38 -0.77
CA ILE A 142 5.91 14.22 0.44
C ILE A 142 6.64 15.54 0.20
N ALA A 143 7.83 15.51 -0.42
CA ALA A 143 8.60 16.72 -0.71
C ALA A 143 7.90 17.68 -1.69
N HIS A 144 6.97 17.16 -2.51
CA HIS A 144 6.29 17.90 -3.59
C HIS A 144 4.80 18.18 -3.32
N ASP A 145 4.27 17.87 -2.14
CA ASP A 145 2.84 18.08 -1.84
C ASP A 145 2.46 19.56 -1.62
N ASP A 146 3.40 20.36 -1.10
CA ASP A 146 3.15 21.76 -0.70
C ASP A 146 3.92 22.80 -1.54
N GLY A 147 4.45 22.42 -2.71
CA GLY A 147 5.08 23.35 -3.65
C GLY A 147 6.35 24.06 -3.14
N ALA A 148 6.96 23.55 -2.07
CA ALA A 148 8.19 24.11 -1.47
C ALA A 148 9.47 23.69 -2.21
N ALA A 149 9.41 22.69 -3.10
CA ALA A 149 10.55 22.25 -3.88
C ALA A 149 10.94 23.28 -4.96
N ALA A 150 12.23 23.59 -5.06
CA ALA A 150 12.79 24.46 -6.11
C ALA A 150 12.63 23.85 -7.53
N ASP A 151 12.65 22.51 -7.63
CA ASP A 151 12.52 21.74 -8.87
C ASP A 151 11.21 20.92 -8.86
N ARG A 152 10.05 21.61 -8.94
CA ARG A 152 8.72 21.06 -8.59
C ARG A 152 8.24 19.79 -9.31
N VAL A 153 8.80 19.49 -10.48
CA VAL A 153 8.33 18.40 -11.35
C VAL A 153 9.46 17.55 -11.92
N LYS A 154 10.69 17.85 -11.55
CA LYS A 154 11.86 17.13 -12.04
C LYS A 154 11.81 15.69 -11.56
N ASN A 155 12.06 14.74 -12.47
CA ASN A 155 11.98 13.29 -12.21
C ASN A 155 10.60 12.78 -11.80
N ALA A 156 9.53 13.57 -11.98
CA ALA A 156 8.17 13.07 -11.77
C ALA A 156 7.83 12.01 -12.83
N ASP A 157 7.21 10.91 -12.43
CA ASP A 157 6.52 10.01 -13.35
C ASP A 157 5.15 10.58 -13.75
N VAL A 158 4.47 11.22 -12.79
CA VAL A 158 3.13 11.77 -12.94
C VAL A 158 3.05 13.12 -12.25
N VAL A 159 2.42 14.09 -12.90
CA VAL A 159 2.06 15.36 -12.28
C VAL A 159 0.54 15.50 -12.23
N LEU A 160 0.00 15.66 -11.03
CA LEU A 160 -1.43 15.90 -10.81
C LEU A 160 -1.67 17.41 -10.72
N VAL A 161 -2.47 17.94 -11.63
CA VAL A 161 -2.91 19.34 -11.65
C VAL A 161 -4.40 19.43 -11.36
N GLY A 162 -4.83 20.44 -10.61
CA GLY A 162 -6.25 20.63 -10.36
C GLY A 162 -6.57 21.64 -9.28
N VAL A 163 -7.84 22.02 -9.24
CA VAL A 163 -8.40 22.98 -8.28
C VAL A 163 -8.30 22.47 -6.83
N SER A 164 -8.40 23.37 -5.85
CA SER A 164 -8.31 22.97 -4.44
C SER A 164 -9.41 21.96 -4.10
N ARG A 165 -9.05 20.88 -3.38
CA ARG A 165 -9.92 19.77 -2.92
C ARG A 165 -10.34 18.72 -3.96
N THR A 166 -9.55 18.53 -5.01
CA THR A 166 -9.68 17.38 -5.94
C THR A 166 -8.88 16.14 -5.51
N SER A 167 -8.64 15.93 -4.22
CA SER A 167 -7.93 14.76 -3.68
C SER A 167 -6.51 14.49 -4.22
N LYS A 168 -5.83 15.50 -4.80
CA LYS A 168 -4.45 15.37 -5.32
C LYS A 168 -3.48 14.76 -4.32
N THR A 169 -3.34 15.38 -3.14
CA THR A 169 -2.44 14.92 -2.07
C THR A 169 -2.63 13.44 -1.71
N PRO A 170 -3.83 12.97 -1.29
CA PRO A 170 -4.04 11.53 -1.06
C PRO A 170 -3.74 10.65 -2.28
N THR A 171 -4.03 11.14 -3.49
CA THR A 171 -3.77 10.39 -4.73
C THR A 171 -2.28 10.27 -5.02
N CYS A 172 -1.48 11.33 -4.82
CA CYS A 172 -0.02 11.27 -4.95
C CYS A 172 0.60 10.27 -3.96
N ILE A 173 0.16 10.29 -2.70
CA ILE A 173 0.64 9.34 -1.69
C ILE A 173 0.25 7.90 -2.05
N TYR A 174 -0.97 7.68 -2.55
CA TYR A 174 -1.39 6.34 -2.98
C TYR A 174 -0.60 5.84 -4.19
N LEU A 175 -0.32 6.71 -5.17
CA LEU A 175 0.55 6.39 -6.32
C LEU A 175 1.99 6.07 -5.86
N ALA A 176 2.51 6.80 -4.88
CA ALA A 176 3.83 6.56 -4.31
C ALA A 176 3.94 5.20 -3.61
N HIS A 177 2.88 4.75 -2.91
CA HIS A 177 2.80 3.38 -2.39
C HIS A 177 2.89 2.29 -3.49
N ARG A 178 2.64 2.65 -4.75
CA ARG A 178 2.80 1.80 -5.93
C ARG A 178 4.11 2.06 -6.69
N GLY A 179 5.05 2.81 -6.11
CA GLY A 179 6.36 3.09 -6.69
C GLY A 179 6.40 4.23 -7.71
N ILE A 180 5.35 5.06 -7.79
CA ILE A 180 5.24 6.12 -8.80
C ILE A 180 5.57 7.48 -8.17
N LYS A 181 6.56 8.20 -8.74
CA LYS A 181 6.95 9.55 -8.31
C LYS A 181 5.90 10.56 -8.78
N ALA A 182 4.91 10.83 -7.93
CA ALA A 182 3.80 11.73 -8.24
C ALA A 182 3.97 13.12 -7.59
N ALA A 183 3.93 14.17 -8.40
CA ALA A 183 3.96 15.57 -7.94
C ALA A 183 2.56 16.21 -7.93
N ASN A 184 2.28 17.04 -6.93
CA ASN A 184 1.02 17.77 -6.80
C ASN A 184 1.23 19.25 -7.16
N ILE A 185 0.58 19.72 -8.22
CA ILE A 185 0.63 21.13 -8.63
C ILE A 185 -0.77 21.74 -8.49
N PRO A 186 -1.01 22.57 -7.45
CA PRO A 186 -2.29 23.22 -7.28
C PRO A 186 -2.49 24.29 -8.35
N LEU A 187 -3.66 24.29 -8.98
CA LEU A 187 -4.08 25.42 -9.82
C LEU A 187 -4.61 26.52 -8.93
N VAL A 188 -3.93 27.67 -8.95
CA VAL A 188 -4.34 28.86 -8.20
C VAL A 188 -5.02 29.85 -9.16
N PRO A 189 -6.22 30.35 -8.83
CA PRO A 189 -6.89 31.34 -9.68
C PRO A 189 -6.00 32.56 -9.95
N GLY A 190 -5.88 32.96 -11.22
CA GLY A 190 -5.12 34.14 -11.62
C GLY A 190 -3.61 33.92 -11.72
N ARG A 191 -3.13 32.69 -11.53
CA ARG A 191 -1.74 32.31 -11.76
C ARG A 191 -1.68 31.20 -12.80
N ASP A 192 -0.86 31.41 -13.82
CA ASP A 192 -0.59 30.35 -14.79
C ASP A 192 0.18 29.20 -14.10
N PRO A 193 -0.05 27.95 -14.54
CA PRO A 193 0.75 26.84 -14.06
C PRO A 193 2.23 27.06 -14.44
N PRO A 194 3.18 26.43 -13.71
CA PRO A 194 4.59 26.56 -14.03
C PRO A 194 4.90 26.09 -15.47
N ASP A 195 5.76 26.82 -16.17
CA ASP A 195 6.18 26.50 -17.55
C ASP A 195 6.88 25.13 -17.62
N GLU A 196 7.45 24.66 -16.51
CA GLU A 196 8.09 23.34 -16.43
C GLU A 196 7.11 22.19 -16.75
N LEU A 197 5.79 22.40 -16.65
CA LEU A 197 4.79 21.40 -17.06
C LEU A 197 4.73 21.14 -18.57
N ASP A 198 5.31 22.05 -19.36
CA ASP A 198 5.42 21.89 -20.81
C ASP A 198 6.70 21.16 -21.22
N ASP A 199 7.57 20.80 -20.26
CA ASP A 199 8.79 20.02 -20.53
C ASP A 199 8.41 18.61 -21.00
N MET A 200 8.98 18.21 -22.15
CA MET A 200 8.78 16.88 -22.74
C MET A 200 9.32 15.74 -21.87
N ASN A 201 10.14 16.05 -20.86
CA ASN A 201 10.68 15.06 -19.94
C ASN A 201 9.67 14.54 -18.91
N ILE A 202 8.48 15.16 -18.77
CA ILE A 202 7.45 14.68 -17.85
C ILE A 202 6.64 13.55 -18.51
N PRO A 203 6.69 12.31 -17.98
CA PRO A 203 6.02 11.17 -18.61
C PRO A 203 4.51 11.32 -18.62
N LEU A 204 3.85 11.98 -17.65
CA LEU A 204 2.40 12.19 -17.68
C LEU A 204 1.96 13.39 -16.83
N VAL A 205 1.09 14.25 -17.38
CA VAL A 205 0.38 15.29 -16.62
C VAL A 205 -1.12 14.96 -16.65
N VAL A 206 -1.80 14.96 -15.51
CA VAL A 206 -3.23 14.62 -15.39
C VAL A 206 -4.00 15.71 -14.67
N GLY A 207 -5.06 16.19 -15.31
CA GLY A 207 -6.02 17.11 -14.73
C GLY A 207 -7.05 16.41 -13.85
N LEU A 208 -7.14 16.78 -12.56
CA LEU A 208 -8.20 16.33 -11.67
C LEU A 208 -9.25 17.43 -11.49
N ILE A 209 -10.51 17.05 -11.64
CA ILE A 209 -11.67 17.93 -11.46
C ILE A 209 -12.73 17.27 -10.59
N ALA A 210 -13.58 18.08 -9.97
CA ALA A 210 -14.76 17.60 -9.25
C ALA A 210 -15.91 18.58 -9.43
N SER A 211 -17.13 18.15 -9.11
CA SER A 211 -18.31 19.01 -9.18
C SER A 211 -18.20 20.19 -8.21
N PRO A 212 -18.78 21.36 -8.55
CA PRO A 212 -18.80 22.52 -7.66
C PRO A 212 -19.35 22.19 -6.27
N GLU A 213 -20.45 21.43 -6.21
CA GLU A 213 -21.14 21.06 -4.97
C GLU A 213 -20.22 20.23 -4.06
N ARG A 214 -19.49 19.27 -4.66
CA ARG A 214 -18.53 18.44 -3.94
C ARG A 214 -17.39 19.28 -3.38
N LEU A 215 -16.81 20.18 -4.19
CA LEU A 215 -15.73 21.06 -3.75
C LEU A 215 -16.18 21.97 -2.62
N ILE A 216 -17.33 22.63 -2.76
CA ILE A 216 -17.90 23.52 -1.74
C ILE A 216 -18.12 22.76 -0.43
N SER A 217 -18.70 21.57 -0.49
CA SER A 217 -18.90 20.71 0.70
C SER A 217 -17.57 20.42 1.42
N ILE A 218 -16.54 19.99 0.70
CA ILE A 218 -15.22 19.69 1.29
C ILE A 218 -14.54 20.97 1.81
N ARG A 219 -14.67 22.10 1.11
CA ARG A 219 -14.09 23.39 1.51
C ARG A 219 -14.74 23.92 2.79
N LYS A 220 -16.08 23.86 2.89
CA LYS A 220 -16.82 24.22 4.12
C LYS A 220 -16.37 23.39 5.32
N ASN A 221 -16.29 22.07 5.16
CA ASN A 221 -15.80 21.19 6.23
C ASN A 221 -14.37 21.57 6.65
N ARG A 222 -13.47 21.88 5.71
CA ARG A 222 -12.10 22.30 6.02
C ARG A 222 -12.06 23.59 6.86
N LEU A 223 -12.86 24.60 6.51
CA LEU A 223 -12.90 25.87 7.23
C LEU A 223 -13.37 25.69 8.68
N LEU A 224 -14.40 24.85 8.88
CA LEU A 224 -14.91 24.49 10.21
C LEU A 224 -13.85 23.77 11.05
N THR A 225 -13.07 22.85 10.47
CA THR A 225 -12.04 22.11 11.20
C THR A 225 -10.81 22.97 11.53
N LEU A 226 -10.49 23.99 10.74
CA LEU A 226 -9.29 24.80 10.90
C LEU A 226 -9.51 26.15 11.63
N ASN A 227 -10.75 26.47 12.04
CA ASN A 227 -11.11 27.80 12.58
C ASN A 227 -10.55 28.95 11.72
N ASP A 228 -10.69 28.82 10.40
CA ASP A 228 -9.98 29.64 9.42
C ASP A 228 -10.97 30.56 8.67
N ASP A 229 -10.82 31.87 8.83
CA ASP A 229 -11.68 32.93 8.24
C ASP A 229 -11.26 33.30 6.80
N ARG A 230 -11.02 32.30 5.96
CA ARG A 230 -10.71 32.53 4.53
C ARG A 230 -11.89 33.20 3.79
N PRO A 231 -11.62 34.01 2.74
CA PRO A 231 -12.62 34.86 2.09
C PRO A 231 -13.81 34.09 1.51
N SER A 232 -14.97 34.76 1.43
CA SER A 232 -16.25 34.19 0.97
C SER A 232 -16.16 33.50 -0.40
N SER A 233 -15.31 34.01 -1.29
CA SER A 233 -15.05 33.46 -2.63
C SER A 233 -14.52 32.03 -2.63
N TYR A 234 -13.93 31.53 -1.53
CA TYR A 234 -13.43 30.16 -1.42
C TYR A 234 -14.56 29.12 -1.44
N THR A 235 -15.76 29.51 -0.98
CA THR A 235 -16.96 28.65 -0.94
C THR A 235 -18.11 29.19 -1.78
N ASP A 236 -17.93 30.34 -2.45
CA ASP A 236 -18.89 30.92 -3.37
C ASP A 236 -19.10 30.01 -4.58
N GLN A 237 -20.37 29.75 -4.91
CA GLN A 237 -20.72 28.76 -5.92
C GLN A 237 -20.28 29.20 -7.32
N GLU A 238 -20.47 30.46 -7.68
CA GLU A 238 -20.11 30.94 -9.01
C GLU A 238 -18.59 31.03 -9.16
N ALA A 239 -17.87 31.48 -8.13
CA ALA A 239 -16.41 31.51 -8.12
C ALA A 239 -15.80 30.11 -8.30
N VAL A 240 -16.30 29.10 -7.57
CA VAL A 240 -15.87 27.70 -7.71
C VAL A 240 -16.20 27.16 -9.11
N ARG A 241 -17.37 27.49 -9.66
CA ARG A 241 -17.76 27.08 -11.02
C ARG A 241 -16.82 27.66 -12.06
N GLN A 242 -16.48 28.94 -11.95
CA GLN A 242 -15.53 29.61 -12.83
C GLN A 242 -14.10 29.04 -12.69
N GLU A 243 -13.68 28.67 -11.48
CA GLU A 243 -12.41 27.98 -11.22
C GLU A 243 -12.32 26.65 -11.99
N ILE A 244 -13.37 25.83 -11.92
CA ILE A 244 -13.44 24.54 -12.64
C ILE A 244 -13.45 24.75 -14.16
N ILE A 245 -14.20 25.74 -14.67
CA ILE A 245 -14.26 26.04 -16.11
C ILE A 245 -12.86 26.43 -16.63
N ARG A 246 -12.15 27.29 -15.90
CA ARG A 246 -10.79 27.70 -16.27
C ARG A 246 -9.83 26.51 -16.28
N ALA A 247 -9.90 25.64 -15.27
CA ALA A 247 -9.09 24.43 -15.21
C ALA A 247 -9.35 23.49 -16.41
N ARG A 248 -10.62 23.23 -16.74
CA ARG A 248 -10.97 22.39 -17.91
C ARG A 248 -10.42 22.96 -19.22
N ARG A 249 -10.57 24.28 -19.44
CA ARG A 249 -10.03 24.95 -20.64
C ARG A 249 -8.51 24.86 -20.73
N LEU A 250 -7.83 24.99 -19.60
CA LEU A 250 -6.37 24.83 -19.54
C LEU A 250 -5.96 23.40 -19.92
N PHE A 251 -6.63 22.40 -19.37
CA PHE A 251 -6.33 20.99 -19.66
C PHE A 251 -6.55 20.65 -21.13
N GLU A 252 -7.65 21.12 -21.70
CA GLU A 252 -7.96 20.96 -23.13
C GLU A 252 -6.91 21.64 -24.01
N LYS A 253 -6.56 22.90 -23.71
CA LYS A 253 -5.52 23.64 -24.45
C LYS A 253 -4.16 22.94 -24.42
N LYS A 254 -3.83 22.26 -23.33
CA LYS A 254 -2.56 21.54 -23.13
C LYS A 254 -2.62 20.06 -23.57
N GLY A 255 -3.78 19.55 -23.95
CA GLY A 255 -3.97 18.14 -24.30
C GLY A 255 -3.77 17.18 -23.11
N TRP A 256 -3.95 17.64 -21.87
CA TRP A 256 -3.78 16.79 -20.70
C TRP A 256 -5.03 15.94 -20.44
N PRO A 257 -4.90 14.63 -20.19
CA PRO A 257 -6.03 13.79 -19.80
C PRO A 257 -6.68 14.32 -18.53
N VAL A 258 -8.00 14.25 -18.47
CA VAL A 258 -8.81 14.78 -17.36
C VAL A 258 -9.59 13.66 -16.69
N ILE A 259 -9.51 13.59 -15.36
CA ILE A 259 -10.25 12.64 -14.53
C ILE A 259 -11.22 13.40 -13.62
N ASP A 260 -12.49 13.03 -13.70
CA ASP A 260 -13.52 13.51 -12.76
C ASP A 260 -13.54 12.63 -11.50
N VAL A 261 -13.16 13.24 -10.37
CA VAL A 261 -13.06 12.58 -9.06
C VAL A 261 -14.29 12.79 -8.18
N THR A 262 -15.38 13.36 -8.69
CA THR A 262 -16.57 13.73 -7.89
C THR A 262 -17.12 12.55 -7.06
N ARG A 263 -17.15 11.36 -7.66
CA ARG A 263 -17.70 10.12 -7.06
C ARG A 263 -16.71 8.95 -7.13
N ARG A 264 -15.42 9.22 -7.36
CA ARG A 264 -14.40 8.18 -7.44
C ARG A 264 -13.64 8.08 -6.12
N SER A 265 -13.23 6.87 -5.77
CA SER A 265 -12.29 6.66 -4.69
C SER A 265 -10.86 7.07 -5.11
N ILE A 266 -9.94 7.12 -4.15
CA ILE A 266 -8.52 7.39 -4.42
C ILE A 266 -7.93 6.23 -5.22
N GLU A 267 -8.33 5.00 -4.91
CA GLU A 267 -7.92 3.76 -5.56
C GLU A 267 -8.37 3.74 -7.02
N GLU A 268 -9.64 4.05 -7.31
CA GLU A 268 -10.18 4.11 -8.69
C GLU A 268 -9.52 5.21 -9.52
N THR A 269 -9.30 6.38 -8.91
CA THR A 269 -8.59 7.50 -9.55
C THR A 269 -7.16 7.10 -9.88
N SER A 270 -6.44 6.49 -8.93
CA SER A 270 -5.06 6.04 -9.10
C SER A 270 -4.95 4.93 -10.14
N ALA A 271 -5.89 3.96 -10.17
CA ALA A 271 -5.92 2.92 -11.18
C ALA A 271 -6.05 3.49 -12.61
N THR A 272 -6.89 4.52 -12.77
CA THR A 272 -7.03 5.24 -14.06
C THR A 272 -5.72 5.91 -14.47
N ILE A 273 -5.05 6.59 -13.53
CA ILE A 273 -3.76 7.25 -13.76
C ILE A 273 -2.68 6.25 -14.15
N ILE A 274 -2.60 5.10 -13.48
CA ILE A 274 -1.64 4.04 -13.79
C ILE A 274 -1.86 3.49 -15.20
N SER A 275 -3.11 3.31 -15.64
CA SER A 275 -3.42 2.91 -17.01
C SER A 275 -2.87 3.90 -18.04
N LEU A 276 -3.16 5.20 -17.84
CA LEU A 276 -2.67 6.27 -18.71
C LEU A 276 -1.13 6.33 -18.75
N LEU A 277 -0.48 6.16 -17.61
CA LEU A 277 0.98 6.14 -17.52
C LEU A 277 1.57 4.97 -18.32
N ASN A 278 0.98 3.78 -18.19
CA ASN A 278 1.41 2.59 -18.93
C ASN A 278 1.17 2.73 -20.44
N GLU A 279 0.05 3.31 -20.85
CA GLU A 279 -0.25 3.62 -22.25
C GLU A 279 0.76 4.60 -22.85
N LYS A 280 1.17 5.62 -22.07
CA LYS A 280 2.16 6.61 -22.52
C LYS A 280 3.56 6.00 -22.59
N ARG A 281 3.95 5.17 -21.61
CA ARG A 281 5.21 4.41 -21.63
C ARG A 281 5.30 3.41 -22.79
N THR A 282 4.17 2.86 -23.24
CA THR A 282 4.11 1.90 -24.36
C THR A 282 3.84 2.57 -25.73
N GLY A 283 3.75 3.90 -25.78
CA GLY A 283 3.59 4.66 -27.03
C GLY A 283 2.19 4.59 -27.66
N ARG A 284 1.15 4.22 -26.90
CA ARG A 284 -0.24 4.09 -27.41
C ARG A 284 -1.09 5.35 -27.25
N LEU A 285 -0.64 6.33 -26.48
CA LEU A 285 -1.25 7.67 -26.42
C LEU A 285 -0.71 8.52 -27.57
N GLY A 286 -1.44 8.54 -28.68
CA GLY A 286 -1.07 9.27 -29.91
C GLY A 286 -1.77 8.81 -31.18
N GLY A 287 -2.65 7.81 -31.11
CA GLY A 287 -3.45 7.33 -32.24
C GLY A 287 -4.94 7.63 -32.09
N ILE A 288 -5.32 8.92 -32.02
CA ILE A 288 -6.65 9.44 -32.42
C ILE A 288 -6.44 10.85 -32.98
#